data_AF-A0A952FBX0-F1
#
_entry.id   AF-A0A952FBX0-F1
#
_cell.length_a   1.000
_cell.length_b   1.000
_cell.length_c   1.000
_cell.angle_alpha   90.00
_cell.angle_beta   90.00
_cell.angle_gamma   90.00
#
_symmetry.space_group_name_H-M   'P 1'
#
loop_
_entity.id
_entity.type
_entity.pdbx_description
1 polymer ?
#
loop_
_entity_poly.entity_id
_entity_poly.type
_entity_poly.pdbx_seq_one_letter_code
_entity_poly.pdbx_strand_id
1 'polypeptide(L)'
;GTKVVVQDGGQYNVFIGNGQTLVLGNVAYQLKAVTSAVDPTRTSVAVVGASGTAIEVKDSSLTGGALGGLLQFRNDTLTVAQNSIGRMAIALSDTFNAQHKLGVDLNGALGQNFFTQSSPSVLSNGMNQGNLLLDATFSNTAQLTTSDYTVEVNAGGNYVLTRLSDKQVLSPAGGYTNANFPLTFDGITLSQVIPVGAAQPGDSFLIQPTNSGARNLDVLVTDVAQVAAAAPIVTGNVSSNKGSGVIGGSSVNAAYLATPLAGAVTLSYATATTTLSGFPALSPVTVTLPNGTATTYAAGAPVPYTSGAAISFDGITVTLSGAPANGDTFTIAPNAGGVSDGRNALLLGALEGQKTIGGSTATFNDAYAQLVSNIGNKTRQVDIANAAQTSLVAQIRFADQSATGVNQDEETANLLIFQQMYQANAKVIQTASTIFDAVLALR
;
A
#
# COMPACT_ATOMS: atom_id res chain seq x y z
N GLY A 1 -4.22 21.09 -18.45
CA GLY A 1 -3.42 22.10 -19.17
C GLY A 1 -3.74 22.04 -20.64
N THR A 2 -3.68 23.17 -21.34
CA THR A 2 -4.04 23.28 -22.77
C THR A 2 -2.89 23.85 -23.57
N LYS A 3 -2.67 23.32 -24.78
CA LYS A 3 -1.78 23.91 -25.79
C LYS A 3 -2.64 24.50 -26.90
N VAL A 4 -2.35 25.75 -27.28
CA VAL A 4 -3.04 26.44 -28.37
C VAL A 4 -2.10 26.54 -29.57
N VAL A 5 -2.61 26.24 -30.77
CA VAL A 5 -1.90 26.38 -32.04
C VAL A 5 -2.76 27.20 -32.98
N VAL A 6 -2.21 28.27 -33.54
CA VAL A 6 -2.89 29.10 -34.55
C VAL A 6 -2.70 28.46 -35.91
N GLN A 7 -3.79 28.35 -36.66
CA GLN A 7 -3.79 27.84 -38.04
C GLN A 7 -3.95 29.01 -39.03
N ASP A 8 -3.50 28.81 -40.27
CA ASP A 8 -3.66 29.78 -41.34
C ASP A 8 -5.13 30.20 -41.47
N GLY A 9 -5.38 31.52 -41.47
CA GLY A 9 -6.73 32.09 -41.43
C GLY A 9 -7.27 32.46 -40.04
N GLY A 10 -6.42 32.44 -38.99
CA GLY A 10 -6.76 32.97 -37.66
C GLY A 10 -7.59 32.03 -36.78
N GLN A 11 -7.69 30.76 -37.15
CA GLN A 11 -8.37 29.75 -36.33
C GLN A 11 -7.45 29.23 -35.22
N TYR A 12 -8.05 28.86 -34.08
CA TYR A 12 -7.32 28.35 -32.94
C TYR A 12 -7.64 26.87 -32.71
N ASN A 13 -6.60 26.05 -32.71
CA ASN A 13 -6.68 24.65 -32.33
C ASN A 13 -6.22 24.51 -30.89
N VAL A 14 -7.01 23.81 -30.07
CA VAL A 14 -6.75 23.62 -28.65
C VAL A 14 -6.61 22.14 -28.36
N PHE A 15 -5.50 21.77 -27.72
CA PHE A 15 -5.18 20.39 -27.36
C PHE A 15 -4.98 20.27 -25.87
N ILE A 16 -5.31 19.11 -25.31
CA ILE A 16 -5.03 18.73 -23.93
C ILE A 16 -4.07 17.54 -23.88
N GLY A 17 -3.34 17.43 -22.77
CA GLY A 17 -2.43 16.33 -22.51
C GLY A 17 -1.42 16.08 -23.61
N ASN A 18 -1.32 14.83 -24.07
CA ASN A 18 -0.35 14.41 -25.10
C ASN A 18 -0.83 14.69 -26.55
N GLY A 19 -1.75 15.65 -26.75
CA GLY A 19 -2.22 16.04 -28.08
C GLY A 19 -3.68 15.69 -28.39
N GLN A 20 -4.47 15.36 -27.37
CA GLN A 20 -5.89 15.10 -27.56
C GLN A 20 -6.61 16.41 -27.91
N THR A 21 -7.30 16.42 -29.04
CA THR A 21 -7.97 17.61 -29.56
C THR A 21 -9.20 17.97 -28.74
N LEU A 22 -9.27 19.24 -28.33
CA LEU A 22 -10.44 19.82 -27.68
C LEU A 22 -11.15 20.83 -28.60
N VAL A 23 -10.40 21.57 -29.40
CA VAL A 23 -10.94 22.45 -30.46
C VAL A 23 -10.11 22.24 -31.73
N LEU A 24 -10.78 22.01 -32.85
CA LEU A 24 -10.17 21.94 -34.18
C LEU A 24 -10.98 22.79 -35.15
N GLY A 25 -10.45 23.96 -35.52
CA GLY A 25 -11.14 24.95 -36.32
C GLY A 25 -12.46 25.37 -35.67
N ASN A 26 -13.59 24.96 -36.26
CA ASN A 26 -14.94 25.23 -35.78
C ASN A 26 -15.59 24.07 -35.00
N VAL A 27 -14.88 22.96 -34.79
CA VAL A 27 -15.37 21.78 -34.06
C VAL A 27 -14.84 21.79 -32.63
N ALA A 28 -15.73 21.71 -31.66
CA ALA A 28 -15.40 21.53 -30.25
C ALA A 28 -15.72 20.09 -29.80
N TYR A 29 -14.76 19.47 -29.10
CA TYR A 29 -14.92 18.18 -28.46
C TYR A 29 -15.25 18.38 -26.97
N GLN A 30 -15.97 17.43 -26.38
CA GLN A 30 -16.39 17.51 -24.98
C GLN A 30 -15.55 16.58 -24.10
N LEU A 31 -15.36 16.99 -22.85
CA LEU A 31 -14.87 16.11 -21.79
C LEU A 31 -16.06 15.59 -21.00
N LYS A 32 -15.98 14.32 -20.60
CA LYS A 32 -17.00 13.65 -19.80
C LYS A 32 -16.35 12.96 -18.61
N ALA A 33 -16.95 13.11 -17.44
CA ALA A 33 -16.61 12.29 -16.28
C ALA A 33 -17.22 10.90 -16.48
N VAL A 34 -16.41 9.85 -16.39
CA VAL A 34 -16.83 8.46 -16.56
C VAL A 34 -16.31 7.61 -15.41
N THR A 35 -16.92 6.46 -15.16
CA THR A 35 -16.33 5.45 -14.26
C THR A 35 -15.03 4.95 -14.87
N SER A 36 -13.95 4.87 -14.08
CA SER A 36 -12.68 4.35 -14.58
C SER A 36 -12.78 2.87 -14.88
N ALA A 37 -12.22 2.44 -16.02
CA ALA A 37 -12.12 1.03 -16.34
C ALA A 37 -11.15 0.27 -15.41
N VAL A 38 -10.10 0.92 -14.90
CA VAL A 38 -9.10 0.29 -14.02
C VAL A 38 -9.63 0.10 -12.60
N ASP A 39 -10.36 1.08 -12.08
CA ASP A 39 -10.94 1.07 -10.74
C ASP A 39 -12.36 1.64 -10.79
N PRO A 40 -13.41 0.78 -10.76
CA PRO A 40 -14.80 1.22 -10.86
C PRO A 40 -15.28 2.12 -9.70
N THR A 41 -14.51 2.21 -8.61
CA THR A 41 -14.81 3.11 -7.49
C THR A 41 -14.36 4.55 -7.77
N ARG A 42 -13.59 4.78 -8.84
CA ARG A 42 -13.03 6.07 -9.21
C ARG A 42 -13.73 6.67 -10.43
N THR A 43 -13.81 7.99 -10.42
CA THR A 43 -14.15 8.79 -11.60
C THR A 43 -12.90 9.11 -12.40
N SER A 44 -12.98 8.90 -13.71
CA SER A 44 -11.96 9.24 -14.71
C SER A 44 -12.51 10.26 -15.70
N VAL A 45 -11.65 10.73 -16.60
CA VAL A 45 -12.00 11.70 -17.65
C VAL A 45 -11.92 11.04 -19.00
N ALA A 46 -12.97 11.19 -19.79
CA ALA A 46 -13.03 10.74 -21.18
C ALA A 46 -13.18 11.93 -22.13
N VAL A 47 -12.68 11.78 -23.35
CA VAL A 47 -12.99 12.69 -24.46
C VAL A 47 -14.10 12.09 -25.31
N VAL A 48 -15.12 12.88 -25.60
CA VAL A 48 -16.22 12.50 -26.48
C VAL A 48 -15.82 12.86 -27.90
N GLY A 49 -15.61 11.83 -28.74
CA GLY A 49 -15.29 11.99 -30.16
C GLY A 49 -16.49 12.51 -30.96
N ALA A 50 -16.25 12.85 -32.23
CA ALA A 50 -17.27 13.39 -33.14
C ALA A 50 -18.45 12.43 -33.37
N SER A 51 -18.24 11.12 -33.18
CA SER A 51 -19.28 10.07 -33.25
C SER A 51 -20.14 9.95 -31.98
N GLY A 52 -19.84 10.72 -30.93
CA GLY A 52 -20.48 10.63 -29.62
C GLY A 52 -19.89 9.57 -28.68
N THR A 53 -18.88 8.81 -29.13
CA THR A 53 -18.20 7.80 -28.31
C THR A 53 -17.26 8.44 -27.30
N ALA A 54 -17.36 8.08 -26.01
CA ALA A 54 -16.45 8.53 -24.97
C ALA A 54 -15.25 7.58 -24.86
N ILE A 55 -14.03 8.13 -24.95
CA ILE A 55 -12.77 7.40 -24.84
C ILE A 55 -12.06 7.86 -23.56
N GLU A 56 -11.87 6.96 -22.60
CA GLU A 56 -11.16 7.25 -21.35
C GLU A 56 -9.72 7.69 -21.62
N VAL A 57 -9.30 8.77 -20.96
CA VAL A 57 -7.97 9.35 -21.07
C VAL A 57 -7.18 8.96 -19.83
N LYS A 58 -5.96 8.45 -20.02
CA LYS A 58 -5.07 8.11 -18.90
C LYS A 58 -4.76 9.35 -18.07
N ASP A 59 -4.94 9.25 -16.75
CA ASP A 59 -4.64 10.33 -15.79
C ASP A 59 -3.28 11.01 -16.02
N SER A 60 -2.24 10.22 -16.30
CA SER A 60 -0.88 10.72 -16.50
C SER A 60 -0.73 11.64 -17.71
N SER A 61 -1.66 11.57 -18.67
CA SER A 61 -1.70 12.50 -19.80
C SER A 61 -2.42 13.80 -19.47
N LEU A 62 -3.23 13.86 -18.41
CA LEU A 62 -3.99 15.04 -18.03
C LEU A 62 -3.21 15.88 -17.01
N THR A 63 -2.21 16.59 -17.48
CA THR A 63 -1.34 17.43 -16.64
C THR A 63 -1.78 18.89 -16.61
N GLY A 64 -1.51 19.56 -15.48
CA GLY A 64 -1.68 21.01 -15.30
C GLY A 64 -3.12 21.51 -15.09
N GLY A 65 -3.24 22.69 -14.47
CA GLY A 65 -4.51 23.25 -14.02
C GLY A 65 -5.10 22.48 -12.83
N ALA A 66 -6.32 22.86 -12.41
CA ALA A 66 -7.00 22.24 -11.26
C ALA A 66 -7.25 20.74 -11.46
N LEU A 67 -7.61 20.31 -12.68
CA LEU A 67 -7.83 18.90 -12.99
C LEU A 67 -6.57 18.05 -12.79
N GLY A 68 -5.43 18.49 -13.34
CA GLY A 68 -4.15 17.80 -13.14
C GLY A 68 -3.74 17.78 -11.66
N GLY A 69 -3.99 18.86 -10.92
CA GLY A 69 -3.76 18.92 -9.48
C GLY A 69 -4.61 17.91 -8.68
N LEU A 70 -5.90 17.77 -9.01
CA LEU A 70 -6.79 16.78 -8.39
C LEU A 70 -6.34 15.35 -8.67
N LEU A 71 -5.99 15.04 -9.92
CA LEU A 71 -5.49 13.72 -10.31
C LEU A 71 -4.16 13.40 -9.61
N GLN A 72 -3.25 14.36 -9.56
CA GLN A 72 -1.98 14.21 -8.85
C GLN A 72 -2.18 14.00 -7.35
N PHE A 73 -3.01 14.81 -6.70
CA PHE A 73 -3.33 14.66 -5.28
C PHE A 73 -3.91 13.27 -4.99
N ARG A 74 -4.88 12.81 -5.81
CA ARG A 74 -5.50 11.50 -5.67
C ARG A 74 -4.46 10.37 -5.75
N ASN A 75 -3.63 10.40 -6.79
CA ASN A 75 -2.74 9.29 -7.12
C ASN A 75 -1.49 9.26 -6.23
N ASP A 76 -0.91 10.42 -5.93
CA ASP A 76 0.39 10.50 -5.26
C ASP A 76 0.28 10.73 -3.74
N THR A 77 -0.85 11.26 -3.26
CA THR A 77 -1.01 11.65 -1.84
C THR A 77 -2.13 10.87 -1.17
N LEU A 78 -3.36 10.95 -1.70
CA LEU A 78 -4.52 10.31 -1.08
C LEU A 78 -4.38 8.78 -1.07
N THR A 79 -4.05 8.18 -2.22
CA THR A 79 -3.88 6.72 -2.33
C THR A 79 -2.77 6.22 -1.40
N VAL A 80 -1.63 6.92 -1.35
CA VAL A 80 -0.51 6.55 -0.47
C VAL A 80 -0.89 6.66 1.01
N ALA A 81 -1.65 7.69 1.39
CA ALA A 81 -2.14 7.84 2.76
C ALA A 81 -3.13 6.73 3.14
N GLN A 82 -4.08 6.42 2.26
CA GLN A 82 -5.04 5.32 2.45
C GLN A 82 -4.33 3.98 2.60
N ASN A 83 -3.38 3.68 1.72
CA ASN A 83 -2.59 2.44 1.79
C ASN A 83 -1.72 2.38 3.06
N SER A 84 -1.20 3.51 3.52
CA SER A 84 -0.42 3.58 4.77
C SER A 84 -1.28 3.25 5.99
N ILE A 85 -2.46 3.87 6.11
CA ILE A 85 -3.41 3.63 7.20
C ILE A 85 -3.92 2.18 7.14
N GLY A 86 -4.31 1.73 5.95
CA GLY A 86 -4.81 0.38 5.76
C GLY A 86 -3.76 -0.69 6.07
N ARG A 87 -2.49 -0.47 5.73
CA ARG A 87 -1.39 -1.36 6.13
C ARG A 87 -1.25 -1.46 7.64
N MET A 88 -1.31 -0.34 8.36
CA MET A 88 -1.23 -0.34 9.83
C MET A 88 -2.40 -1.12 10.43
N ALA A 89 -3.62 -0.93 9.92
CA ALA A 89 -4.80 -1.67 10.36
C ALA A 89 -4.65 -3.18 10.14
N ILE A 90 -4.16 -3.60 8.96
CA ILE A 90 -3.92 -5.01 8.64
C ILE A 90 -2.84 -5.61 9.56
N ALA A 91 -1.72 -4.92 9.75
CA ALA A 91 -0.66 -5.39 10.63
C ALA A 91 -1.15 -5.49 12.09
N LEU A 92 -1.97 -4.55 12.54
CA LEU A 92 -2.57 -4.58 13.89
C LEU A 92 -3.48 -5.79 14.03
N SER A 93 -4.45 -5.96 13.13
CA SER A 93 -5.37 -7.10 13.19
C SER A 93 -4.62 -8.42 13.14
N ASP A 94 -3.64 -8.55 12.25
CA ASP A 94 -2.93 -9.81 12.04
C ASP A 94 -2.08 -10.19 13.26
N THR A 95 -1.25 -9.26 13.75
CA THR A 95 -0.34 -9.51 14.88
C THR A 95 -1.11 -9.69 16.19
N PHE A 96 -2.14 -8.90 16.42
CA PHE A 96 -2.97 -9.03 17.62
C PHE A 96 -3.77 -10.33 17.58
N ASN A 97 -4.39 -10.67 16.45
CA ASN A 97 -5.13 -11.93 16.31
C ASN A 97 -4.22 -13.15 16.48
N ALA A 98 -3.02 -13.12 15.88
CA ALA A 98 -2.05 -14.20 16.01
C ALA A 98 -1.67 -14.44 17.48
N GLN A 99 -1.40 -13.38 18.24
CA GLN A 99 -1.06 -13.50 19.66
C GLN A 99 -2.29 -13.82 20.53
N HIS A 100 -3.46 -13.27 20.22
CA HIS A 100 -4.68 -13.51 20.98
C HIS A 100 -5.08 -14.99 20.92
N LYS A 101 -4.94 -15.64 19.76
CA LYS A 101 -5.17 -17.09 19.60
C LYS A 101 -4.26 -17.96 20.45
N LEU A 102 -3.07 -17.46 20.78
CA LEU A 102 -2.10 -18.16 21.64
C LEU A 102 -2.39 -17.98 23.12
N GLY A 103 -3.51 -17.36 23.51
CA GLY A 103 -4.00 -17.33 24.88
C GLY A 103 -5.23 -18.19 25.10
N VAL A 104 -5.68 -18.23 26.35
CA VAL A 104 -7.01 -18.73 26.74
C VAL A 104 -7.82 -17.66 27.43
N ASP A 105 -9.12 -17.70 27.21
CA ASP A 105 -10.12 -16.80 27.79
C ASP A 105 -10.52 -17.22 29.22
N LEU A 106 -11.48 -16.50 29.82
CA LEU A 106 -11.92 -16.79 31.19
C LEU A 106 -12.62 -18.14 31.33
N ASN A 107 -13.13 -18.69 30.22
CA ASN A 107 -13.76 -20.00 30.15
C ASN A 107 -12.76 -21.13 29.87
N GLY A 108 -11.47 -20.81 29.71
CA GLY A 108 -10.42 -21.75 29.33
C GLY A 108 -10.44 -22.14 27.85
N ALA A 109 -11.21 -21.45 27.01
CA ALA A 109 -11.20 -21.65 25.57
C ALA A 109 -10.04 -20.90 24.92
N LEU A 110 -9.45 -21.47 23.87
CA LEU A 110 -8.43 -20.76 23.09
C LEU A 110 -8.99 -19.50 22.45
N GLY A 111 -8.17 -18.45 22.45
CA GLY A 111 -8.53 -17.18 21.83
C GLY A 111 -8.89 -17.33 20.36
N GLN A 112 -9.79 -16.46 19.92
CA GLN A 112 -10.19 -16.34 18.51
C GLN A 112 -9.57 -15.09 17.89
N ASN A 113 -9.95 -14.74 16.66
CA ASN A 113 -9.65 -13.41 16.13
C ASN A 113 -10.29 -12.35 17.02
N PHE A 114 -9.50 -11.38 17.48
CA PHE A 114 -9.98 -10.20 18.19
C PHE A 114 -10.54 -9.15 17.23
N PHE A 115 -9.87 -8.97 16.09
CA PHE A 115 -10.25 -8.06 15.02
C PHE A 115 -10.63 -8.83 13.75
N THR A 116 -11.42 -8.22 12.87
CA THR A 116 -11.63 -8.73 11.51
C THR A 116 -10.30 -8.82 10.74
N GLN A 117 -10.22 -9.77 9.81
CA GLN A 117 -9.07 -9.89 8.91
C GLN A 117 -9.46 -9.32 7.54
N SER A 118 -8.72 -8.33 7.04
CA SER A 118 -8.89 -7.86 5.66
C SER A 118 -8.25 -8.85 4.68
N SER A 119 -8.70 -8.79 3.42
CA SER A 119 -8.02 -9.40 2.28
C SER A 119 -7.59 -8.31 1.29
N PRO A 120 -6.59 -8.59 0.43
CA PRO A 120 -6.34 -7.78 -0.76
C PRO A 120 -7.58 -7.67 -1.67
N SER A 121 -7.68 -6.57 -2.41
CA SER A 121 -8.63 -6.43 -3.52
C SER A 121 -7.90 -6.58 -4.85
N VAL A 122 -8.48 -7.34 -5.78
CA VAL A 122 -7.99 -7.47 -7.16
C VAL A 122 -9.10 -7.05 -8.11
N LEU A 123 -8.84 -5.99 -8.88
CA LEU A 123 -9.78 -5.42 -9.83
C LEU A 123 -9.30 -5.75 -11.25
N SER A 124 -10.18 -6.37 -12.04
CA SER A 124 -9.94 -6.57 -13.47
C SER A 124 -10.30 -5.29 -14.21
N ASN A 125 -9.43 -4.82 -15.09
CA ASN A 125 -9.73 -3.66 -15.91
C ASN A 125 -10.94 -3.96 -16.83
N GLY A 126 -11.93 -3.08 -16.84
CA GLY A 126 -13.15 -3.22 -17.64
C GLY A 126 -12.93 -3.21 -19.15
N MET A 127 -11.72 -2.87 -19.62
CA MET A 127 -11.29 -2.97 -21.01
C MET A 127 -10.58 -4.30 -21.34
N ASN A 128 -10.46 -5.22 -20.38
CA ASN A 128 -9.89 -6.55 -20.64
C ASN A 128 -10.75 -7.31 -21.65
N GLN A 129 -10.08 -7.99 -22.57
CA GLN A 129 -10.71 -8.83 -23.59
C GLN A 129 -10.71 -10.31 -23.17
N GLY A 130 -9.76 -10.71 -22.31
CA GLY A 130 -9.75 -12.03 -21.68
C GLY A 130 -10.74 -12.15 -20.53
N ASN A 131 -10.94 -13.39 -20.08
CA ASN A 131 -11.82 -13.73 -18.95
C ASN A 131 -11.03 -14.29 -17.74
N LEU A 132 -9.71 -14.14 -17.73
CA LEU A 132 -8.90 -14.48 -16.56
C LEU A 132 -9.35 -13.65 -15.35
N LEU A 133 -9.54 -14.32 -14.22
CA LEU A 133 -9.74 -13.70 -12.92
C LEU A 133 -8.55 -14.04 -12.03
N LEU A 134 -8.09 -13.05 -11.29
CA LEU A 134 -7.02 -13.16 -10.31
C LEU A 134 -7.57 -12.88 -8.92
N ASP A 135 -7.02 -13.56 -7.93
CA ASP A 135 -7.30 -13.34 -6.51
C ASP A 135 -5.99 -13.22 -5.73
N ALA A 136 -6.01 -12.53 -4.61
CA ALA A 136 -4.81 -12.28 -3.81
C ALA A 136 -5.07 -12.51 -2.32
N THR A 137 -4.07 -13.11 -1.67
CA THR A 137 -4.04 -13.33 -0.22
C THR A 137 -2.77 -12.74 0.37
N PHE A 138 -2.74 -12.56 1.70
CA PHE A 138 -1.52 -12.20 2.40
C PHE A 138 -0.69 -13.45 2.69
N SER A 139 0.58 -13.45 2.27
CA SER A 139 1.58 -14.43 2.71
C SER A 139 2.34 -13.97 3.95
N ASN A 140 2.56 -12.66 4.09
CA ASN A 140 3.18 -12.06 5.27
C ASN A 140 2.80 -10.57 5.38
N THR A 141 1.93 -10.24 6.32
CA THR A 141 1.46 -8.86 6.53
C THR A 141 2.58 -7.89 6.91
N ALA A 142 3.65 -8.38 7.56
CA ALA A 142 4.78 -7.56 7.95
C ALA A 142 5.60 -7.06 6.75
N GLN A 143 5.53 -7.74 5.60
CA GLN A 143 6.22 -7.35 4.37
C GLN A 143 5.41 -6.41 3.47
N LEU A 144 4.17 -6.09 3.83
CA LEU A 144 3.32 -5.23 3.02
C LEU A 144 3.92 -3.83 2.83
N THR A 145 3.82 -3.32 1.61
CA THR A 145 4.18 -1.95 1.28
C THR A 145 2.95 -1.02 1.33
N THR A 146 3.16 0.27 1.06
CA THR A 146 2.09 1.25 0.89
C THR A 146 1.67 1.40 -0.58
N SER A 147 1.99 0.41 -1.42
CA SER A 147 1.79 0.46 -2.85
C SER A 147 0.57 -0.34 -3.31
N ASP A 148 -0.05 0.14 -4.37
CA ASP A 148 -0.87 -0.67 -5.25
C ASP A 148 0.03 -1.27 -6.35
N TYR A 149 -0.44 -2.32 -7.02
CA TYR A 149 0.32 -3.02 -8.04
C TYR A 149 -0.53 -3.22 -9.29
N THR A 150 0.11 -3.27 -10.45
CA THR A 150 -0.55 -3.67 -11.68
C THR A 150 0.09 -4.93 -12.23
N VAL A 151 -0.74 -5.84 -12.70
CA VAL A 151 -0.32 -6.91 -13.60
C VAL A 151 -0.83 -6.58 -14.98
N GLU A 152 0.06 -6.48 -15.97
CA GLU A 152 -0.27 -6.27 -17.38
C GLU A 152 0.17 -7.47 -18.20
N VAL A 153 -0.67 -7.93 -19.11
CA VAL A 153 -0.36 -9.03 -20.03
C VAL A 153 0.32 -8.45 -21.25
N ASN A 154 1.58 -8.77 -21.47
CA ASN A 154 2.35 -8.24 -22.59
C ASN A 154 1.96 -8.90 -23.94
N ALA A 155 2.56 -8.42 -25.03
CA ALA A 155 2.31 -8.96 -26.39
C ALA A 155 2.58 -10.47 -26.54
N GLY A 156 3.45 -11.04 -25.69
CA GLY A 156 3.75 -12.47 -25.66
C GLY A 156 2.81 -13.29 -24.78
N GLY A 157 1.80 -12.68 -24.16
CA GLY A 157 0.88 -13.36 -23.22
C GLY A 157 1.45 -13.56 -21.82
N ASN A 158 2.60 -12.95 -21.49
CA ASN A 158 3.23 -13.06 -20.18
C ASN A 158 2.83 -11.90 -19.28
N TYR A 159 2.86 -12.13 -17.97
CA TYR A 159 2.42 -11.20 -16.94
C TYR A 159 3.57 -10.32 -16.45
N VAL A 160 3.43 -9.00 -16.61
CA VAL A 160 4.36 -7.99 -16.12
C VAL A 160 3.80 -7.38 -14.84
N LEU A 161 4.44 -7.65 -13.72
CA LEU A 161 4.05 -7.13 -12.42
C LEU A 161 4.81 -5.85 -12.11
N THR A 162 4.10 -4.76 -11.81
CA THR A 162 4.67 -3.44 -11.53
C THR A 162 4.16 -2.90 -10.21
N ARG A 163 5.06 -2.44 -9.34
CA ARG A 163 4.74 -1.69 -8.11
C ARG A 163 4.49 -0.22 -8.46
N LEU A 164 3.35 0.34 -8.06
CA LEU A 164 2.94 1.67 -8.54
C LEU A 164 3.61 2.85 -7.84
N SER A 165 4.10 2.67 -6.62
CA SER A 165 4.75 3.72 -5.82
C SER A 165 6.11 4.15 -6.37
N ASP A 166 6.89 3.22 -6.92
CA ASP A 166 8.25 3.45 -7.43
C ASP A 166 8.39 3.09 -8.92
N LYS A 167 7.32 2.56 -9.54
CA LYS A 167 7.28 2.08 -10.93
C LYS A 167 8.26 0.94 -11.19
N GLN A 168 8.71 0.22 -10.16
CA GLN A 168 9.55 -0.95 -10.35
C GLN A 168 8.75 -2.11 -10.94
N VAL A 169 9.31 -2.72 -11.99
CA VAL A 169 8.86 -4.00 -12.52
C VAL A 169 9.46 -5.11 -11.64
N LEU A 170 8.59 -5.90 -11.02
CA LEU A 170 8.97 -7.00 -10.11
C LEU A 170 9.04 -8.35 -10.82
N SER A 171 8.45 -8.48 -12.01
CA SER A 171 8.58 -9.66 -12.84
C SER A 171 9.96 -9.78 -13.50
N PRO A 172 10.45 -10.99 -13.81
CA PRO A 172 11.67 -11.17 -14.57
C PRO A 172 11.55 -10.58 -15.98
N ALA A 173 12.69 -10.39 -16.66
CA ALA A 173 12.72 -9.99 -18.05
C ALA A 173 11.88 -10.96 -18.90
N GLY A 174 10.90 -10.44 -19.65
CA GLY A 174 9.94 -11.24 -20.43
C GLY A 174 8.61 -11.54 -19.72
N GLY A 175 8.50 -11.27 -18.42
CA GLY A 175 7.29 -11.49 -17.61
C GLY A 175 7.15 -12.91 -17.05
N TYR A 176 6.16 -13.10 -16.17
CA TYR A 176 5.77 -14.42 -15.67
C TYR A 176 4.88 -15.15 -16.67
N THR A 177 4.87 -16.48 -16.60
CA THR A 177 3.98 -17.36 -17.35
C THR A 177 2.92 -17.97 -16.41
N ASN A 178 1.93 -18.68 -16.95
CA ASN A 178 0.96 -19.42 -16.14
C ASN A 178 1.63 -20.42 -15.18
N ALA A 179 2.77 -21.01 -15.56
CA ALA A 179 3.49 -21.96 -14.72
C ALA A 179 4.13 -21.34 -13.47
N ASN A 180 4.19 -20.00 -13.39
CA ASN A 180 4.74 -19.30 -12.23
C ASN A 180 3.70 -19.04 -11.14
N PHE A 181 2.40 -19.21 -11.40
CA PHE A 181 1.39 -19.02 -10.37
C PHE A 181 1.41 -20.17 -9.35
N PRO A 182 1.22 -19.86 -8.04
CA PRO A 182 0.96 -18.53 -7.48
C PRO A 182 2.22 -17.65 -7.39
N LEU A 183 2.07 -16.35 -7.67
CA LEU A 183 3.15 -15.37 -7.59
C LEU A 183 3.22 -14.80 -6.17
N THR A 184 4.41 -14.73 -5.57
CA THR A 184 4.58 -14.13 -4.23
C THR A 184 5.54 -12.94 -4.28
N PHE A 185 5.12 -11.81 -3.73
CA PHE A 185 5.87 -10.55 -3.70
C PHE A 185 5.38 -9.67 -2.56
N ASP A 186 6.27 -8.94 -1.90
CA ASP A 186 5.92 -7.91 -0.89
C ASP A 186 4.85 -8.35 0.14
N GLY A 187 4.86 -9.61 0.58
CA GLY A 187 3.88 -10.15 1.54
C GLY A 187 2.52 -10.54 0.96
N ILE A 188 2.38 -10.56 -0.37
CA ILE A 188 1.16 -10.90 -1.11
C ILE A 188 1.40 -12.17 -1.91
N THR A 189 0.40 -13.04 -1.99
CA THR A 189 0.36 -14.17 -2.92
C THR A 189 -0.80 -13.97 -3.89
N LEU A 190 -0.50 -13.84 -5.18
CA LEU A 190 -1.45 -13.66 -6.27
C LEU A 190 -1.66 -15.00 -6.98
N SER A 191 -2.92 -15.40 -7.13
CA SER A 191 -3.35 -16.69 -7.67
C SER A 191 -4.35 -16.50 -8.80
N GLN A 192 -4.45 -17.49 -9.68
CA GLN A 192 -5.52 -17.57 -10.68
C GLN A 192 -6.75 -18.20 -10.03
N VAL A 193 -7.92 -17.59 -10.24
CA VAL A 193 -9.18 -18.18 -9.77
C VAL A 193 -9.47 -19.45 -10.57
N ILE A 194 -9.95 -20.49 -9.89
CA ILE A 194 -10.30 -21.78 -10.50
C ILE A 194 -11.82 -21.81 -10.79
N PRO A 195 -12.26 -22.20 -12.01
CA PRO A 195 -11.46 -22.62 -13.16
C PRO A 195 -10.72 -21.44 -13.81
N VAL A 196 -9.49 -21.71 -14.26
CA VAL A 196 -8.60 -20.68 -14.82
C VAL A 196 -9.15 -20.18 -16.16
N GLY A 197 -9.42 -18.89 -16.24
CA GLY A 197 -9.75 -18.19 -17.49
C GLY A 197 -8.51 -17.88 -18.34
N ALA A 198 -8.71 -17.33 -19.53
CA ALA A 198 -7.65 -16.94 -20.45
C ALA A 198 -7.41 -15.42 -20.40
N ALA A 199 -6.14 -15.03 -20.24
CA ALA A 199 -5.70 -13.66 -20.45
C ALA A 199 -5.42 -13.41 -21.94
N GLN A 200 -5.63 -12.18 -22.39
CA GLN A 200 -5.25 -11.68 -23.71
C GLN A 200 -4.17 -10.60 -23.59
N PRO A 201 -3.30 -10.44 -24.60
CA PRO A 201 -2.37 -9.31 -24.64
C PRO A 201 -3.09 -7.96 -24.46
N GLY A 202 -2.60 -7.14 -23.55
CA GLY A 202 -3.19 -5.86 -23.17
C GLY A 202 -4.15 -5.92 -21.98
N ASP A 203 -4.53 -7.11 -21.51
CA ASP A 203 -5.31 -7.24 -20.27
C ASP A 203 -4.51 -6.71 -19.07
N SER A 204 -5.20 -6.07 -18.12
CA SER A 204 -4.60 -5.51 -16.92
C SER A 204 -5.45 -5.73 -15.67
N PHE A 205 -4.77 -5.88 -14.53
CA PHE A 205 -5.36 -6.10 -13.22
C PHE A 205 -4.72 -5.14 -12.21
N LEU A 206 -5.53 -4.48 -11.39
CA LEU A 206 -5.08 -3.63 -10.30
C LEU A 206 -5.22 -4.39 -8.97
N ILE A 207 -4.11 -4.55 -8.26
CA ILE A 207 -4.05 -5.18 -6.95
C ILE A 207 -3.90 -4.06 -5.92
N GLN A 208 -4.83 -4.00 -4.96
CA GLN A 208 -4.86 -3.03 -3.87
C GLN A 208 -4.82 -3.79 -2.55
N PRO A 209 -3.63 -4.11 -2.03
CA PRO A 209 -3.50 -4.99 -0.87
C PRO A 209 -4.01 -4.34 0.41
N THR A 210 -3.81 -3.03 0.56
CA THR A 210 -3.99 -2.34 1.84
C THR A 210 -5.12 -1.31 1.84
N ASN A 211 -5.61 -0.87 0.68
CA ASN A 211 -6.59 0.23 0.55
C ASN A 211 -7.85 0.05 1.43
N SER A 212 -8.38 -1.17 1.56
CA SER A 212 -9.57 -1.45 2.37
C SER A 212 -9.28 -1.79 3.84
N GLY A 213 -8.01 -1.91 4.23
CA GLY A 213 -7.62 -2.46 5.53
C GLY A 213 -8.26 -1.73 6.71
N ALA A 214 -8.19 -0.39 6.71
CA ALA A 214 -8.76 0.42 7.79
C ALA A 214 -10.29 0.48 7.74
N ARG A 215 -10.89 0.48 6.54
CA ARG A 215 -12.35 0.53 6.36
C ARG A 215 -13.03 -0.74 6.89
N ASN A 216 -12.36 -1.88 6.76
CA ASN A 216 -12.91 -3.18 7.10
C ASN A 216 -12.50 -3.66 8.51
N LEU A 217 -11.69 -2.88 9.24
CA LEU A 217 -11.26 -3.21 10.58
C LEU A 217 -12.42 -3.04 11.56
N ASP A 218 -12.74 -4.10 12.28
CA ASP A 218 -13.79 -4.12 13.30
C ASP A 218 -13.39 -5.07 14.44
N VAL A 219 -14.01 -4.91 15.61
CA VAL A 219 -13.77 -5.74 16.80
C VAL A 219 -14.75 -6.92 16.80
N LEU A 220 -14.21 -8.14 16.83
CA LEU A 220 -14.99 -9.39 16.88
C LEU A 220 -15.26 -9.84 18.32
N VAL A 221 -14.32 -9.60 19.24
CA VAL A 221 -14.46 -9.95 20.66
C VAL A 221 -15.17 -8.81 21.39
N THR A 222 -16.47 -8.98 21.60
CA THR A 222 -17.32 -7.99 22.28
C THR A 222 -17.63 -8.37 23.74
N ASP A 223 -17.51 -9.66 24.09
CA ASP A 223 -17.58 -10.15 25.46
C ASP A 223 -16.19 -10.12 26.11
N VAL A 224 -16.09 -9.45 27.26
CA VAL A 224 -14.85 -9.33 28.02
C VAL A 224 -14.34 -10.69 28.51
N ALA A 225 -15.25 -11.66 28.73
CA ALA A 225 -14.88 -13.01 29.12
C ALA A 225 -14.15 -13.79 28.03
N GLN A 226 -14.28 -13.38 26.76
CA GLN A 226 -13.62 -13.98 25.59
C GLN A 226 -12.23 -13.40 25.31
N VAL A 227 -11.78 -12.42 26.11
CA VAL A 227 -10.43 -11.88 26.00
C VAL A 227 -9.43 -12.91 26.52
N ALA A 228 -8.62 -13.44 25.61
CA ALA A 228 -7.67 -14.50 25.85
C ALA A 228 -6.39 -13.99 26.54
N ALA A 229 -6.52 -13.53 27.77
CA ALA A 229 -5.46 -12.87 28.54
C ALA A 229 -4.43 -13.83 29.16
N ALA A 230 -4.81 -15.08 29.40
CA ALA A 230 -3.98 -16.07 30.06
C ALA A 230 -3.16 -16.88 29.07
N ALA A 231 -2.00 -17.40 29.49
CA ALA A 231 -1.27 -18.36 28.67
C ALA A 231 -1.98 -19.73 28.69
N PRO A 232 -1.93 -20.50 27.59
CA PRO A 232 -2.77 -21.68 27.40
C PRO A 232 -2.24 -22.92 28.14
N ILE A 233 -1.03 -22.81 28.69
CA ILE A 233 -0.39 -23.86 29.46
C ILE A 233 0.09 -23.35 30.81
N VAL A 234 0.07 -24.24 31.80
CA VAL A 234 0.69 -24.05 33.11
C VAL A 234 1.70 -25.16 33.34
N THR A 235 2.82 -24.79 33.96
CA THR A 235 3.86 -25.74 34.35
C THR A 235 3.86 -25.92 35.86
N GLY A 236 4.16 -27.13 36.32
CA GLY A 236 4.13 -27.46 37.74
C GLY A 236 5.25 -28.41 38.14
N ASN A 237 5.74 -28.22 39.37
CA ASN A 237 6.58 -29.16 40.07
C ASN A 237 5.70 -30.02 40.97
N VAL A 238 5.96 -31.32 41.03
CA VAL A 238 5.24 -32.20 41.97
C VAL A 238 5.92 -32.14 43.34
N SER A 239 5.14 -31.99 44.41
CA SER A 239 5.65 -31.81 45.78
C SER A 239 6.45 -33.01 46.32
N SER A 240 6.32 -34.18 45.69
CA SER A 240 7.09 -35.38 46.02
C SER A 240 8.50 -35.38 45.44
N ASN A 241 8.86 -34.40 44.59
CA ASN A 241 10.20 -34.30 44.03
C ASN A 241 11.23 -34.11 45.14
N LYS A 242 12.37 -34.79 45.01
CA LYS A 242 13.45 -34.80 46.00
C LYS A 242 14.66 -33.97 45.56
N GLY A 243 14.80 -33.71 44.25
CA GLY A 243 15.83 -32.85 43.71
C GLY A 243 15.46 -31.37 43.72
N SER A 244 16.39 -30.53 43.27
CA SER A 244 16.20 -29.09 43.10
C SER A 244 15.73 -28.71 41.69
N GLY A 245 15.30 -29.68 40.89
CA GLY A 245 14.82 -29.44 39.53
C GLY A 245 13.57 -28.56 39.53
N VAL A 246 13.49 -27.59 38.62
CA VAL A 246 12.33 -26.67 38.47
C VAL A 246 11.98 -26.52 37.01
N ILE A 247 10.69 -26.67 36.68
CA ILE A 247 10.15 -26.35 35.36
C ILE A 247 9.58 -24.93 35.36
N GLY A 248 9.93 -24.15 34.34
CA GLY A 248 9.49 -22.78 34.18
C GLY A 248 9.69 -22.31 32.75
N GLY A 249 9.72 -20.98 32.54
CA GLY A 249 10.01 -20.39 31.22
C GLY A 249 9.09 -20.91 30.12
N SER A 250 7.80 -21.09 30.41
CA SER A 250 6.85 -21.69 29.47
C SER A 250 6.32 -20.68 28.46
N SER A 251 6.34 -21.03 27.18
CA SER A 251 5.71 -20.28 26.10
C SER A 251 5.08 -21.23 25.07
N VAL A 252 4.21 -20.67 24.23
CA VAL A 252 3.67 -21.37 23.06
C VAL A 252 3.86 -20.52 21.80
N ASN A 253 3.88 -21.17 20.64
CA ASN A 253 3.89 -20.51 19.34
C ASN A 253 2.73 -21.03 18.45
N ALA A 254 2.63 -20.52 17.23
CA ALA A 254 1.55 -20.85 16.29
C ALA A 254 1.35 -22.37 16.05
N ALA A 255 2.40 -23.19 16.17
CA ALA A 255 2.28 -24.64 15.98
C ALA A 255 1.41 -25.32 17.05
N TYR A 256 1.30 -24.72 18.25
CA TYR A 256 0.45 -25.22 19.34
C TYR A 256 -1.03 -25.27 18.95
N LEU A 257 -1.48 -24.36 18.07
CA LEU A 257 -2.88 -24.29 17.63
C LEU A 257 -3.31 -25.49 16.79
N ALA A 258 -2.37 -26.19 16.15
CA ALA A 258 -2.66 -27.38 15.36
C ALA A 258 -2.99 -28.59 16.25
N THR A 259 -2.31 -28.70 17.40
CA THR A 259 -2.46 -29.80 18.35
C THR A 259 -2.42 -29.30 19.80
N PRO A 260 -3.44 -28.56 20.27
CA PRO A 260 -3.50 -28.11 21.65
C PRO A 260 -3.49 -29.29 22.63
N LEU A 261 -2.93 -29.08 23.82
CA LEU A 261 -2.90 -30.14 24.85
C LEU A 261 -4.33 -30.54 25.26
N ALA A 262 -4.65 -31.81 25.10
CA ALA A 262 -5.92 -32.39 25.58
C ALA A 262 -5.87 -32.76 27.08
N GLY A 263 -4.67 -32.85 27.67
CA GLY A 263 -4.47 -33.24 29.06
C GLY A 263 -3.05 -32.94 29.52
N ALA A 264 -2.76 -33.23 30.79
CA ALA A 264 -1.44 -32.97 31.37
C ALA A 264 -0.37 -33.93 30.83
N VAL A 265 0.74 -33.37 30.38
CA VAL A 265 1.99 -34.09 30.08
C VAL A 265 2.82 -34.12 31.37
N THR A 266 3.23 -35.32 31.79
CA THR A 266 4.07 -35.49 32.98
C THR A 266 5.44 -36.00 32.56
N LEU A 267 6.45 -35.13 32.65
CA LEU A 267 7.83 -35.47 32.38
C LEU A 267 8.45 -36.13 33.61
N SER A 268 9.23 -37.18 33.42
CA SER A 268 9.93 -37.87 34.51
C SER A 268 11.44 -37.92 34.24
N TYR A 269 12.24 -37.62 35.26
CA TYR A 269 13.70 -37.63 35.19
C TYR A 269 14.30 -38.94 35.70
N ALA A 270 15.21 -39.53 34.91
CA ALA A 270 15.96 -40.73 35.27
C ALA A 270 17.45 -40.42 35.41
N THR A 271 18.02 -40.60 36.61
CA THR A 271 19.44 -40.30 36.88
C THR A 271 20.38 -41.29 36.19
N ALA A 272 19.95 -42.55 36.01
CA ALA A 272 20.78 -43.59 35.39
C ALA A 272 21.18 -43.27 33.94
N THR A 273 20.28 -42.63 33.18
CA THR A 273 20.48 -42.26 31.77
C THR A 273 20.60 -40.75 31.58
N THR A 274 20.42 -39.95 32.62
CA THR A 274 20.37 -38.48 32.59
C THR A 274 19.36 -37.94 31.56
N THR A 275 18.21 -38.61 31.43
CA THR A 275 17.20 -38.28 30.43
C THR A 275 15.83 -37.97 31.04
N LEU A 276 15.04 -37.21 30.28
CA LEU A 276 13.61 -37.00 30.48
C LEU A 276 12.81 -37.96 29.60
N SER A 277 11.66 -38.37 30.12
CA SER A 277 10.65 -39.19 29.45
C SER A 277 9.26 -38.64 29.73
N GLY A 278 8.23 -39.16 29.06
CA GLY A 278 6.82 -38.73 29.27
C GLY A 278 6.32 -37.68 28.27
N PHE A 279 7.08 -37.39 27.22
CA PHE A 279 6.63 -36.58 26.07
C PHE A 279 5.53 -37.29 25.27
N PRO A 280 4.69 -36.55 24.52
CA PRO A 280 3.71 -37.15 23.64
C PRO A 280 4.37 -38.12 22.63
N ALA A 281 3.79 -39.31 22.47
CA ALA A 281 4.46 -40.44 21.82
C ALA A 281 4.79 -40.23 20.33
N LEU A 282 4.09 -39.32 19.66
CA LEU A 282 4.26 -39.02 18.22
C LEU A 282 5.05 -37.74 17.97
N SER A 283 5.48 -37.06 19.02
CA SER A 283 6.03 -35.71 18.92
C SER A 283 7.54 -35.74 19.02
N PRO A 284 8.27 -35.24 18.01
CA PRO A 284 9.71 -35.02 18.15
C PRO A 284 9.97 -33.94 19.19
N VAL A 285 11.10 -34.04 19.89
CA VAL A 285 11.47 -33.11 20.96
C VAL A 285 12.77 -32.41 20.59
N THR A 286 12.76 -31.09 20.56
CA THR A 286 13.98 -30.29 20.35
C THR A 286 14.49 -29.77 21.68
N VAL A 287 15.75 -30.07 22.01
CA VAL A 287 16.44 -29.49 23.16
C VAL A 287 17.42 -28.44 22.68
N THR A 288 17.24 -27.22 23.14
CA THR A 288 18.14 -26.08 22.89
C THR A 288 18.91 -25.77 24.16
N LEU A 289 20.22 -25.98 24.11
CA LEU A 289 21.12 -25.70 25.22
C LEU A 289 21.27 -24.18 25.46
N PRO A 290 21.72 -23.73 26.64
CA PRO A 290 21.94 -22.30 26.92
C PRO A 290 22.91 -21.58 25.98
N ASN A 291 23.78 -22.33 25.30
CA ASN A 291 24.69 -21.80 24.27
C ASN A 291 24.02 -21.64 22.88
N GLY A 292 22.73 -21.94 22.77
CA GLY A 292 21.94 -21.86 21.53
C GLY A 292 21.97 -23.11 20.66
N THR A 293 22.78 -24.13 20.98
CA THR A 293 22.83 -25.38 20.21
C THR A 293 21.53 -26.15 20.36
N ALA A 294 20.83 -26.41 19.25
CA ALA A 294 19.58 -27.17 19.22
C ALA A 294 19.78 -28.57 18.63
N THR A 295 19.25 -29.59 19.32
CA THR A 295 19.24 -30.98 18.86
C THR A 295 17.81 -31.51 18.90
N THR A 296 17.32 -32.03 17.78
CA THR A 296 15.99 -32.66 17.70
C THR A 296 16.11 -34.18 17.84
N TYR A 297 15.34 -34.72 18.77
CA TYR A 297 15.21 -36.14 19.03
C TYR A 297 13.90 -36.64 18.41
N ALA A 298 13.96 -37.79 17.76
CA ALA A 298 12.77 -38.43 17.18
C ALA A 298 11.76 -38.77 18.28
N ALA A 299 10.48 -38.86 17.90
CA ALA A 299 9.41 -39.22 18.82
C ALA A 299 9.72 -40.55 19.54
N GLY A 300 9.55 -40.56 20.86
CA GLY A 300 9.85 -41.72 21.72
C GLY A 300 11.33 -41.97 22.02
N ALA A 301 12.27 -41.21 21.45
CA ALA A 301 13.68 -41.32 21.81
C ALA A 301 13.95 -40.73 23.21
N PRO A 302 14.94 -41.27 23.97
CA PRO A 302 15.36 -40.66 25.23
C PRO A 302 15.84 -39.23 25.01
N VAL A 303 15.29 -38.27 25.77
CA VAL A 303 15.63 -36.85 25.65
C VAL A 303 16.65 -36.48 26.74
N PRO A 304 17.90 -36.13 26.42
CA PRO A 304 18.89 -35.76 27.42
C PRO A 304 18.46 -34.52 28.23
N TYR A 305 18.74 -34.55 29.53
CA TYR A 305 18.56 -33.40 30.40
C TYR A 305 19.83 -32.56 30.44
N THR A 306 19.68 -31.24 30.31
CA THR A 306 20.72 -30.28 30.66
C THR A 306 20.08 -29.11 31.38
N SER A 307 20.60 -28.75 32.55
CA SER A 307 20.04 -27.66 33.35
C SER A 307 20.05 -26.35 32.56
N GLY A 308 18.89 -25.69 32.52
CA GLY A 308 18.68 -24.43 31.81
C GLY A 308 18.42 -24.59 30.32
N ALA A 309 18.39 -25.81 29.79
CA ALA A 309 18.01 -26.03 28.40
C ALA A 309 16.51 -25.79 28.18
N ALA A 310 16.18 -25.21 27.03
CA ALA A 310 14.81 -25.11 26.54
C ALA A 310 14.43 -26.43 25.84
N ILE A 311 13.26 -26.96 26.18
CA ILE A 311 12.72 -28.20 25.64
C ILE A 311 11.44 -27.85 24.90
N SER A 312 11.39 -28.18 23.61
CA SER A 312 10.27 -27.80 22.74
C SER A 312 9.67 -29.00 22.00
N PHE A 313 8.34 -29.05 21.95
CA PHE A 313 7.55 -30.05 21.22
C PHE A 313 6.15 -29.46 20.96
N ASP A 314 5.52 -29.79 19.83
CA ASP A 314 4.14 -29.38 19.49
C ASP A 314 3.83 -27.88 19.71
N GLY A 315 4.79 -27.01 19.41
CA GLY A 315 4.67 -25.56 19.60
C GLY A 315 4.73 -25.07 21.04
N ILE A 316 4.99 -25.95 22.00
CA ILE A 316 5.28 -25.63 23.40
C ILE A 316 6.78 -25.54 23.60
N THR A 317 7.23 -24.56 24.38
CA THR A 317 8.60 -24.50 24.88
C THR A 317 8.57 -24.33 26.41
N VAL A 318 9.37 -25.10 27.12
CA VAL A 318 9.59 -24.98 28.57
C VAL A 318 11.08 -25.03 28.88
N THR A 319 11.49 -24.44 30.00
CA THR A 319 12.86 -24.53 30.50
C THR A 319 12.88 -25.36 31.77
N LEU A 320 13.77 -26.35 31.85
CA LEU A 320 14.00 -27.14 33.05
C LEU A 320 15.40 -26.84 33.60
N SER A 321 15.49 -26.42 34.85
CA SER A 321 16.75 -26.03 35.51
C SER A 321 16.94 -26.73 36.85
N GLY A 322 18.16 -26.68 37.40
CA GLY A 322 18.49 -27.27 38.70
C GLY A 322 19.02 -28.70 38.60
N ALA A 323 18.96 -29.44 39.72
CA ALA A 323 19.43 -30.82 39.81
C ALA A 323 18.27 -31.75 40.22
N PRO A 324 17.46 -32.24 39.28
CA PRO A 324 16.41 -33.21 39.58
C PRO A 324 17.00 -34.52 40.12
N ALA A 325 16.30 -35.16 41.05
CA ALA A 325 16.60 -36.48 41.58
C ALA A 325 15.85 -37.56 40.78
N ASN A 326 16.31 -38.81 40.86
CA ASN A 326 15.69 -39.92 40.15
C ASN A 326 14.20 -40.07 40.51
N GLY A 327 13.33 -40.06 39.50
CA GLY A 327 11.88 -40.15 39.65
C GLY A 327 11.19 -38.82 39.94
N ASP A 328 11.91 -37.69 39.94
CA ASP A 328 11.29 -36.37 39.98
C ASP A 328 10.44 -36.16 38.72
N THR A 329 9.27 -35.55 38.90
CA THR A 329 8.29 -35.32 37.83
C THR A 329 7.92 -33.85 37.67
N PHE A 330 7.66 -33.45 36.43
CA PHE A 330 7.32 -32.08 36.04
C PHE A 330 6.10 -32.10 35.13
N THR A 331 5.10 -31.29 35.42
CA THR A 331 3.84 -31.30 34.68
C THR A 331 3.74 -30.10 33.75
N ILE A 332 3.20 -30.32 32.56
CA ILE A 332 2.77 -29.29 31.61
C ILE A 332 1.30 -29.58 31.33
N ALA A 333 0.40 -28.70 31.76
CA ALA A 333 -1.03 -28.92 31.68
C ALA A 333 -1.75 -27.77 30.97
N PRO A 334 -2.92 -28.02 30.35
CA PRO A 334 -3.79 -26.95 29.87
C PRO A 334 -4.17 -26.00 31.00
N ASN A 335 -4.21 -24.70 30.71
CA ASN A 335 -4.69 -23.70 31.66
C ASN A 335 -6.23 -23.67 31.67
N ALA A 336 -6.84 -24.53 32.48
CA ALA A 336 -8.29 -24.64 32.63
C ALA A 336 -8.83 -23.55 33.56
N GLY A 337 -8.92 -22.31 33.07
CA GLY A 337 -9.64 -21.23 33.73
C GLY A 337 -8.96 -19.86 33.69
N GLY A 338 -7.66 -19.78 33.36
CA GLY A 338 -6.96 -18.52 33.11
C GLY A 338 -6.97 -17.49 34.26
N VAL A 339 -7.56 -17.82 35.41
CA VAL A 339 -7.85 -16.88 36.49
C VAL A 339 -6.52 -16.40 37.07
N SER A 340 -6.34 -15.08 37.11
CA SER A 340 -5.12 -14.42 37.60
C SER A 340 -3.85 -14.68 36.78
N ASP A 341 -3.94 -15.24 35.57
CA ASP A 341 -2.83 -15.33 34.61
C ASP A 341 -2.97 -14.25 33.53
N GLY A 342 -2.06 -13.27 33.54
CA GLY A 342 -2.02 -12.18 32.55
C GLY A 342 -0.89 -12.31 31.53
N ARG A 343 -0.27 -13.49 31.39
CA ARG A 343 0.92 -13.65 30.55
C ARG A 343 0.66 -13.35 29.07
N ASN A 344 -0.48 -13.77 28.52
CA ASN A 344 -0.80 -13.45 27.12
C ASN A 344 -1.19 -11.97 26.95
N ALA A 345 -1.87 -11.37 27.93
CA ALA A 345 -2.14 -9.93 27.93
C ALA A 345 -0.85 -9.10 27.94
N LEU A 346 0.18 -9.55 28.69
CA LEU A 346 1.50 -8.90 28.66
C LEU A 346 2.16 -9.03 27.29
N LEU A 347 2.05 -10.18 26.62
CA LEU A 347 2.56 -10.38 25.25
C LEU A 347 1.80 -9.51 24.23
N LEU A 348 0.47 -9.38 24.37
CA LEU A 348 -0.34 -8.49 23.56
C LEU A 348 0.08 -7.02 23.73
N GLY A 349 0.29 -6.57 24.97
CA GLY A 349 0.81 -5.23 25.25
C GLY A 349 2.21 -5.00 24.69
N ALA A 350 3.07 -6.03 24.71
CA ALA A 350 4.41 -5.96 24.16
C ALA A 350 4.45 -5.79 22.63
N LEU A 351 3.35 -6.07 21.91
CA LEU A 351 3.25 -5.87 20.46
C LEU A 351 3.43 -4.40 20.05
N GLU A 352 3.12 -3.44 20.93
CA GLU A 352 3.32 -2.01 20.66
C GLU A 352 4.78 -1.70 20.32
N GLY A 353 5.72 -2.36 21.00
CA GLY A 353 7.16 -2.18 20.80
C GLY A 353 7.76 -3.08 19.72
N GLN A 354 6.98 -3.97 19.11
CA GLN A 354 7.49 -4.91 18.10
C GLN A 354 7.57 -4.26 16.72
N LYS A 355 8.62 -4.60 15.99
CA LYS A 355 8.79 -4.18 14.60
C LYS A 355 8.06 -5.14 13.68
N THR A 356 6.83 -4.83 13.36
CA THR A 356 5.93 -5.68 12.56
C THR A 356 5.53 -5.05 11.24
N ILE A 357 6.04 -3.85 10.92
CA ILE A 357 5.70 -3.11 9.69
C ILE A 357 6.94 -2.91 8.82
N GLY A 358 6.75 -2.96 7.49
CA GLY A 358 7.76 -2.57 6.50
C GLY A 358 8.97 -3.51 6.47
N GLY A 359 8.72 -4.81 6.40
CA GLY A 359 9.74 -5.85 6.47
C GLY A 359 10.29 -6.03 7.89
N SER A 360 9.45 -5.85 8.90
CA SER A 360 9.81 -5.96 10.32
C SER A 360 10.88 -4.95 10.76
N THR A 361 10.83 -3.72 10.22
CA THR A 361 11.80 -2.65 10.52
C THR A 361 11.22 -1.53 11.37
N ALA A 362 9.89 -1.38 11.40
CA ALA A 362 9.18 -0.29 12.05
C ALA A 362 8.07 -0.80 12.99
N THR A 363 7.84 -0.06 14.07
CA THR A 363 6.67 -0.23 14.96
C THR A 363 5.44 0.47 14.38
N PHE A 364 4.27 0.30 15.02
CA PHE A 364 3.06 1.05 14.69
C PHE A 364 3.25 2.57 14.80
N ASN A 365 3.91 3.01 15.87
CA ASN A 365 4.21 4.42 16.11
C ASN A 365 5.17 4.99 15.05
N ASP A 366 6.21 4.24 14.67
CA ASP A 366 7.13 4.65 13.60
C ASP A 366 6.41 4.82 12.26
N ALA A 367 5.56 3.85 11.90
CA ALA A 367 4.79 3.89 10.65
C ALA A 367 3.81 5.07 10.62
N TYR A 368 3.15 5.37 11.73
CA TYR A 368 2.27 6.53 11.86
C TYR A 368 3.05 7.85 11.77
N ALA A 369 4.19 7.95 12.45
CA ALA A 369 5.06 9.12 12.38
C ALA A 369 5.58 9.37 10.95
N GLN A 370 5.95 8.31 10.23
CA GLN A 370 6.33 8.39 8.81
C GLN A 370 5.18 8.89 7.93
N LEU A 371 3.96 8.42 8.14
CA LEU A 371 2.79 8.90 7.40
C LEU A 371 2.57 10.40 7.62
N VAL A 372 2.54 10.86 8.88
CA VAL A 372 2.36 12.27 9.23
C VAL A 372 3.48 13.12 8.66
N SER A 373 4.73 12.65 8.76
CA SER A 373 5.89 13.34 8.19
C SER A 373 5.80 13.45 6.66
N ASN A 374 5.44 12.38 5.97
CA ASN A 374 5.28 12.38 4.51
C ASN A 374 4.19 13.37 4.05
N ILE A 375 3.04 13.39 4.72
CA ILE A 375 1.96 14.35 4.42
C ILE A 375 2.41 15.78 4.72
N GLY A 376 3.05 16.02 5.86
CA GLY A 376 3.56 17.34 6.24
C GLY A 376 4.60 17.87 5.25
N ASN A 377 5.57 17.02 4.87
CA ASN A 377 6.60 17.35 3.89
C ASN A 377 6.00 17.62 2.51
N LYS A 378 5.05 16.79 2.06
CA LYS A 378 4.38 17.00 0.77
C LYS A 378 3.58 18.29 0.76
N THR A 379 2.87 18.59 1.85
CA THR A 379 2.11 19.85 2.01
C THR A 379 3.05 21.04 1.91
N ARG A 380 4.15 21.04 2.68
CA ARG A 380 5.14 22.12 2.65
C ARG A 380 5.78 22.29 1.27
N GLN A 381 6.08 21.19 0.58
CA GLN A 381 6.61 21.21 -0.77
C GLN A 381 5.62 21.86 -1.75
N VAL A 382 4.34 21.49 -1.66
CA VAL A 382 3.27 22.05 -2.51
C VAL A 382 3.04 23.53 -2.20
N ASP A 383 3.07 23.95 -0.93
CA ASP A 383 2.93 25.36 -0.54
C ASP A 383 4.03 26.24 -1.13
N ILE A 384 5.29 25.78 -1.05
CA ILE A 384 6.43 26.49 -1.62
C ILE A 384 6.30 26.57 -3.15
N ALA A 385 5.98 25.44 -3.80
CA ALA A 385 5.79 25.40 -5.24
C ALA A 385 4.63 26.31 -5.69
N ASN A 386 3.52 26.35 -4.94
CA ASN A 386 2.37 27.20 -5.22
C ASN A 386 2.70 28.68 -5.06
N ALA A 387 3.42 29.07 -4.00
CA ALA A 387 3.85 30.45 -3.79
C ALA A 387 4.78 30.94 -4.92
N ALA A 388 5.76 30.11 -5.31
CA ALA A 388 6.67 30.38 -6.42
C ALA A 388 5.91 30.51 -7.75
N GLN A 389 5.03 29.56 -8.06
CA GLN A 389 4.24 29.56 -9.30
C GLN A 389 3.29 30.75 -9.37
N THR A 390 2.65 31.12 -8.25
CA THR A 390 1.76 32.29 -8.16
C THR A 390 2.54 33.58 -8.44
N SER A 391 3.75 33.70 -7.89
CA SER A 391 4.62 34.85 -8.10
C SER A 391 5.07 34.96 -9.56
N LEU A 392 5.45 33.82 -10.18
CA LEU A 392 5.83 33.77 -11.58
C LEU A 392 4.65 34.15 -12.50
N VAL A 393 3.45 33.63 -12.24
CA VAL A 393 2.25 33.99 -13.01
C VAL A 393 1.95 35.49 -12.88
N ALA A 394 2.11 36.08 -11.69
CA ALA A 394 1.93 37.51 -11.50
C ALA A 394 2.95 38.33 -12.31
N GLN A 395 4.23 37.93 -12.33
CA GLN A 395 5.26 38.58 -13.13
C GLN A 395 5.01 38.48 -14.64
N ILE A 396 4.60 37.29 -15.13
CA ILE A 396 4.26 37.10 -16.55
C ILE A 396 3.06 37.96 -16.93
N ARG A 397 2.01 38.01 -16.10
CA ARG A 397 0.85 38.87 -16.36
C ARG A 397 1.23 40.35 -16.39
N PHE A 398 2.11 40.79 -15.48
CA PHE A 398 2.61 42.16 -15.49
C PHE A 398 3.42 42.46 -16.76
N ALA A 399 4.32 41.56 -17.17
CA ALA A 399 5.09 41.70 -18.39
C ALA A 399 4.20 41.74 -19.64
N ASP A 400 3.20 40.85 -19.72
CA ASP A 400 2.22 40.80 -20.80
C ASP A 400 1.40 42.11 -20.88
N GLN A 401 0.91 42.59 -19.73
CA GLN A 401 0.22 43.90 -19.64
C GLN A 401 1.13 45.08 -20.01
N SER A 402 2.42 45.02 -19.71
CA SER A 402 3.37 46.06 -20.08
C SER A 402 3.69 46.07 -21.58
N ALA A 403 3.69 44.91 -22.23
CA ALA A 403 3.92 44.78 -23.67
C ALA A 403 2.66 45.08 -24.50
N THR A 404 1.48 44.79 -23.95
CA THR A 404 0.16 45.08 -24.57
C THR A 404 -0.42 46.43 -24.17
N GLY A 405 0.20 47.11 -23.19
CA GLY A 405 -0.12 48.47 -22.82
C GLY A 405 0.24 49.43 -23.95
N VAL A 406 -0.72 50.25 -24.37
CA VAL A 406 -0.50 51.29 -25.39
C VAL A 406 0.52 52.28 -24.85
N ASN A 407 1.72 52.33 -25.44
CA ASN A 407 2.69 53.36 -25.14
C ASN A 407 2.18 54.68 -25.73
N GLN A 408 1.62 55.54 -24.88
CA GLN A 408 1.01 56.81 -25.31
C GLN A 408 2.01 57.72 -26.03
N ASP A 409 3.32 57.60 -25.75
CA ASP A 409 4.35 58.38 -26.43
C ASP A 409 4.57 57.89 -27.86
N GLU A 410 4.48 56.57 -28.10
CA GLU A 410 4.60 55.97 -29.43
C GLU A 410 3.34 56.18 -30.27
N GLU A 411 2.15 56.09 -29.66
CA GLU A 411 0.88 56.41 -30.32
C GLU A 411 0.79 57.92 -30.62
N THR A 412 1.29 58.79 -29.73
CA THR A 412 1.36 60.24 -29.98
C THR A 412 2.39 60.59 -31.05
N ALA A 413 3.53 59.90 -31.10
CA ALA A 413 4.52 60.06 -32.17
C ALA A 413 3.96 59.60 -33.52
N ASN A 414 3.27 58.46 -33.57
CA ASN A 414 2.60 57.98 -34.77
C ASN A 414 1.45 58.90 -35.19
N LEU A 415 0.68 59.43 -34.24
CA LEU A 415 -0.33 60.47 -34.50
C LEU A 415 0.28 61.74 -35.10
N LEU A 416 1.41 62.20 -34.56
CA LEU A 416 2.14 63.35 -35.08
C LEU A 416 2.63 63.09 -36.51
N ILE A 417 3.17 61.90 -36.79
CA ILE A 417 3.59 61.49 -38.13
C ILE A 417 2.38 61.46 -39.07
N PHE A 418 1.25 60.87 -38.67
CA PHE A 418 0.04 60.85 -39.49
C PHE A 418 -0.53 62.26 -39.72
N GLN A 419 -0.47 63.15 -38.74
CA GLN A 419 -0.85 64.55 -38.90
C GLN A 419 0.10 65.28 -39.86
N GLN A 420 1.41 65.02 -39.79
CA GLN A 420 2.39 65.60 -40.71
C GLN A 420 2.21 65.09 -42.13
N MET A 421 1.94 63.79 -42.31
CA MET A 421 1.65 63.20 -43.61
C MET A 421 0.32 63.73 -44.18
N TYR A 422 -0.70 63.91 -43.36
CA TYR A 422 -1.96 64.51 -43.77
C TYR A 422 -1.78 65.96 -44.21
N GLN A 423 -1.03 66.77 -43.44
CA GLN A 423 -0.71 68.15 -43.82
C GLN A 423 0.15 68.24 -45.08
N ALA A 424 1.12 67.34 -45.24
CA ALA A 424 1.94 67.25 -46.45
C ALA A 424 1.09 66.89 -47.68
N ASN A 425 0.23 65.89 -47.57
CA ASN A 425 -0.71 65.51 -48.63
C ASN A 425 -1.70 66.63 -48.96
N ALA A 426 -2.21 67.34 -47.95
CA ALA A 426 -3.06 68.51 -48.15
C ALA A 426 -2.34 69.64 -48.91
N LYS A 427 -1.05 69.89 -48.61
CA LYS A 427 -0.22 70.84 -49.35
C LYS A 427 0.05 70.41 -50.80
N VAL A 428 0.26 69.11 -51.03
CA VAL A 428 0.41 68.56 -52.40
C VAL A 428 -0.88 68.75 -53.19
N ILE A 429 -2.05 68.47 -52.59
CA ILE A 429 -3.36 68.69 -53.21
C ILE A 429 -3.59 70.17 -53.49
N GLN A 430 -3.24 71.06 -52.55
CA GLN A 430 -3.36 72.50 -52.74
C GLN A 430 -2.44 73.00 -53.86
N THR A 431 -1.21 72.51 -53.93
CA THR A 431 -0.25 72.85 -55.00
C THR A 431 -0.72 72.30 -56.34
N ALA A 432 -1.26 71.08 -56.37
CA ALA A 432 -1.87 70.50 -57.56
C ALA A 432 -3.09 71.32 -58.02
N SER A 433 -3.94 71.79 -57.11
CA SER A 433 -5.06 72.69 -57.42
C SER A 433 -4.56 74.01 -58.01
N THR A 434 -3.54 74.63 -57.41
CA THR A 434 -2.95 75.87 -57.94
C THR A 434 -2.34 75.69 -59.32
N ILE A 435 -1.69 74.54 -59.59
CA ILE A 435 -1.17 74.21 -60.92
C ILE A 435 -2.33 73.97 -61.90
N PHE A 436 -3.39 73.27 -61.47
CA PHE A 436 -4.56 73.01 -62.30
C PHE A 436 -5.28 74.31 -62.67
N ASP A 437 -5.46 75.22 -61.71
CA ASP A 437 -6.05 76.54 -61.91
C ASP A 437 -5.16 77.43 -62.80
N ALA A 438 -3.83 77.38 -62.63
CA ALA A 438 -2.89 78.10 -63.50
C ALA A 438 -2.91 77.58 -64.96
N VAL A 439 -3.09 76.27 -65.16
CA VAL A 439 -3.26 75.67 -66.50
C VAL A 439 -4.62 76.05 -67.10
N LEU A 440 -5.68 76.13 -66.29
CA LEU A 440 -7.01 76.60 -66.73
C LEU A 440 -7.03 78.09 -67.09
N ALA A 441 -6.26 78.92 -66.39
CA ALA A 441 -6.13 80.35 -66.65
C ALA A 441 -5.27 80.70 -67.89
N LEU A 442 -4.61 79.71 -68.51
CA LEU A 442 -3.79 79.85 -69.72
C LEU A 442 -4.57 79.65 -71.05
N ARG A 443 -5.90 79.70 -71.03
CA ARG A 443 -6.76 79.62 -72.24
C ARG A 443 -7.48 80.91 -72.57
#